data_AF-A0A1J3EPP6-F1
#
_entry.id   AF-A0A1J3EPP6-F1
#
_cell.length_a   1.000
_cell.length_b   1.000
_cell.length_c   1.000
_cell.angle_alpha   90.00
_cell.angle_beta   90.00
_cell.angle_gamma   90.00
#
_symmetry.space_group_name_H-M   'P 1'
#
loop_
_entity.id
_entity.type
_entity.pdbx_description
1 polymer ?
#
loop_
_entity_poly.entity_id
_entity_poly.type
_entity_poly.pdbx_seq_one_letter_code
_entity_poly.pdbx_strand_id
1 'polypeptide(L)' 'MARIALMAAAVVLAFLTAAPVTEVAAKKWTVGDNKFWNPNVNYTIWAQDKHFYLGDWLYFVYERNQYNVIEVNETSYI' A
#
# COMPACT_ATOMS: atom_id res chain seq x y z
N MET A 1 -42.28 14.29 -23.00
CA MET A 1 -42.10 13.54 -21.73
C MET A 1 -41.12 12.37 -21.88
N ALA A 2 -41.42 11.32 -22.66
CA ALA A 2 -40.54 10.13 -22.77
C ALA A 2 -39.10 10.41 -23.25
N ARG A 3 -38.92 11.29 -24.24
CA ARG A 3 -37.58 11.66 -24.75
C ARG A 3 -36.71 12.42 -23.74
N ILE A 4 -37.33 13.28 -22.93
CA ILE A 4 -36.63 14.05 -21.89
C ILE A 4 -36.24 13.12 -20.74
N ALA A 5 -37.12 12.20 -20.36
CA ALA A 5 -36.82 11.17 -19.36
C ALA A 5 -35.67 10.24 -19.81
N LEU A 6 -35.64 9.86 -21.10
CA LEU A 6 -34.55 9.07 -21.69
C LEU A 6 -33.21 9.82 -21.66
N MET A 7 -33.20 11.10 -22.03
CA MET A 7 -31.98 11.92 -21.98
C MET A 7 -31.49 12.13 -20.54
N ALA A 8 -32.41 12.39 -19.60
CA ALA A 8 -32.06 12.51 -18.19
C ALA A 8 -31.48 11.20 -17.63
N ALA A 9 -32.07 10.05 -17.98
CA ALA A 9 -31.55 8.73 -17.59
C ALA A 9 -30.16 8.45 -18.19
N ALA A 10 -29.93 8.82 -19.45
CA ALA A 10 -28.63 8.67 -20.10
C ALA A 10 -27.54 9.54 -19.45
N VAL A 11 -27.88 10.78 -19.07
CA VAL A 11 -26.96 11.68 -18.36
C VAL A 11 -26.61 11.13 -16.98
N VAL A 12 -27.60 10.66 -16.21
CA VAL A 12 -27.37 10.05 -14.88
C VAL A 12 -26.48 8.81 -15.00
N LEU A 13 -26.72 7.96 -15.99
CA LEU A 13 -25.91 6.76 -16.22
C LEU A 13 -24.46 7.12 -16.58
N ALA A 14 -24.25 8.13 -17.44
CA ALA A 14 -22.92 8.61 -17.79
C ALA A 14 -22.15 9.14 -16.57
N PHE A 15 -22.81 9.86 -15.67
CA PHE A 15 -22.21 10.31 -14.41
C PHE A 15 -21.84 9.16 -13.46
N LEU A 16 -22.68 8.11 -13.39
CA LEU A 16 -22.42 6.92 -12.57
C LEU A 16 -21.21 6.12 -13.08
N THR A 17 -21.01 6.04 -14.40
CA THR A 17 -19.88 5.31 -15.01
C THR A 17 -18.58 6.10 -15.05
N ALA A 18 -18.62 7.42 -14.82
CA ALA A 18 -17.44 8.30 -14.86
C ALA A 18 -16.70 8.38 -13.52
N ALA A 19 -17.20 7.74 -12.46
CA ALA A 19 -16.48 7.67 -11.20
C ALA A 19 -15.16 6.90 -11.41
N PRO A 20 -13.99 7.48 -11.11
CA PRO A 20 -12.73 6.77 -11.21
C PRO A 20 -12.79 5.59 -10.24
N VAL A 21 -12.69 4.37 -10.78
CA VAL A 21 -12.45 3.19 -9.97
C VAL A 21 -11.05 3.36 -9.39
N THR A 22 -10.97 3.60 -8.08
CA THR A 22 -9.68 3.59 -7.38
C THR A 22 -9.17 2.15 -7.42
N GLU A 23 -8.25 1.86 -8.34
CA GLU A 23 -7.45 0.63 -8.27
C GLU A 23 -6.63 0.69 -6.97
N VAL A 24 -7.05 -0.10 -5.99
CA VAL A 24 -6.26 -0.31 -4.76
C VAL A 24 -5.21 -1.35 -5.10
N ALA A 25 -4.10 -0.90 -5.68
CA ALA A 25 -2.94 -1.76 -5.88
C ALA A 25 -2.22 -1.99 -4.54
N ALA A 26 -1.76 -3.21 -4.33
CA ALA A 26 -0.87 -3.55 -3.21
C ALA A 26 0.33 -2.60 -3.19
N LYS A 27 0.57 -1.96 -2.04
CA LYS A 27 1.68 -1.04 -1.89
C LYS A 27 2.95 -1.81 -1.57
N LYS A 28 4.04 -1.47 -2.26
CA LYS A 28 5.38 -1.94 -1.94
C LYS A 28 6.11 -0.91 -1.06
N TRP A 29 6.37 -1.27 0.18
CA TRP A 29 7.10 -0.47 1.15
C TRP A 29 8.58 -0.85 1.16
N THR A 30 9.47 0.11 0.89
CA THR A 30 10.91 -0.13 1.05
C THR A 30 11.27 0.04 2.52
N VAL A 31 11.69 -1.04 3.17
CA VAL A 31 11.98 -1.03 4.61
C VAL A 31 13.17 -0.12 4.88
N GLY A 32 12.99 0.87 5.76
CA GLY A 32 14.01 1.88 6.07
C GLY A 32 14.13 3.01 5.05
N ASP A 33 13.22 3.10 4.07
CA ASP A 33 13.20 4.10 2.99
C ASP A 33 14.56 4.21 2.29
N ASN A 34 15.25 5.36 2.39
CA ASN A 34 16.58 5.57 1.78
C ASN A 34 17.74 4.95 2.57
N LYS A 35 17.50 4.46 3.78
CA LYS A 35 18.50 3.78 4.62
C LYS A 35 18.49 2.27 4.44
N PHE A 36 17.45 1.74 3.79
CA PHE A 36 17.26 0.31 3.53
C PHE A 36 17.32 -0.55 4.81
N TRP A 37 17.46 -1.87 4.66
CA TRP A 37 17.61 -2.81 5.76
C TRP A 37 19.08 -2.89 6.21
N ASN A 38 19.43 -2.05 7.19
CA ASN A 38 20.76 -1.93 7.80
C ASN A 38 20.70 -1.74 9.33
N PRO A 39 21.81 -2.01 10.05
CA PRO A 39 21.97 -1.66 11.46
C PRO A 39 21.88 -0.14 11.71
N ASN A 40 21.62 0.25 12.96
CA ASN A 40 21.54 1.64 13.41
C ASN A 40 20.42 2.48 12.74
N VAL A 41 19.38 1.82 12.23
CA VAL A 41 18.15 2.44 11.75
C VAL A 41 17.03 2.18 12.76
N ASN A 42 16.27 3.22 13.11
CA ASN A 42 15.13 3.06 14.00
C ASN A 42 13.87 2.66 13.20
N TYR A 43 13.61 1.36 13.12
CA TYR A 43 12.46 0.83 12.35
C TYR A 43 11.11 1.06 13.03
N THR A 44 11.07 1.25 14.35
CA THR A 44 9.86 1.65 15.07
C THR A 44 9.37 3.01 14.59
N ILE A 45 10.28 3.98 14.49
CA ILE A 45 9.97 5.30 13.95
C ILE A 45 9.66 5.22 12.46
N TRP A 46 10.35 4.37 11.69
CA TRP A 46 10.00 4.16 10.28
C TRP A 46 8.59 3.59 10.09
N ALA A 47 8.14 2.68 10.96
CA ALA A 47 6.82 2.07 10.85
C ALA A 47 5.68 2.96 11.40
N GLN A 48 5.97 3.90 12.29
CA GLN A 48 4.96 4.62 13.09
C GLN A 48 3.89 5.36 12.27
N ASP A 49 4.25 5.87 11.08
CA ASP A 49 3.38 6.69 10.24
C ASP A 49 2.79 5.90 9.05
N LYS A 50 3.04 4.59 9.01
CA LYS A 50 2.65 3.72 7.90
C LYS A 50 1.47 2.85 8.30
N HIS A 51 0.50 2.78 7.39
CA HIS A 51 -0.63 1.87 7.49
C HIS A 51 -0.37 0.73 6.49
N PHE A 52 -0.15 -0.47 7.01
CA PHE A 52 0.07 -1.66 6.19
C PHE A 52 -1.27 -2.38 5.99
N TYR A 53 -1.64 -2.61 4.73
CA TYR A 53 -2.85 -3.34 4.38
C TYR A 53 -2.52 -4.78 3.98
N LEU A 54 -3.48 -5.68 4.13
CA LEU A 54 -3.35 -7.05 3.62
C LEU A 54 -3.07 -7.01 2.12
N GLY A 55 -1.99 -7.67 1.69
CA GLY A 55 -1.53 -7.69 0.29
C GLY A 55 -0.38 -6.73 -0.01
N ASP A 56 -0.09 -5.78 0.88
CA ASP A 56 1.12 -4.94 0.77
C ASP A 56 2.40 -5.79 0.88
N TRP A 57 3.49 -5.27 0.32
CA TRP A 57 4.79 -5.91 0.30
C TRP A 57 5.79 -5.13 1.15
N LEU A 58 6.49 -5.80 2.05
CA LEU A 58 7.69 -5.28 2.69
C LEU A 58 8.91 -5.68 1.86
N TYR A 59 9.57 -4.69 1.26
CA TYR A 59 10.72 -4.87 0.40
C TYR A 59 12.02 -4.57 1.16
N PHE A 60 12.74 -5.63 1.53
CA PHE A 60 13.99 -5.55 2.25
C PHE A 60 15.17 -5.52 1.27
N VAL A 61 15.89 -4.41 1.25
CA VAL A 61 17.13 -4.23 0.48
C VAL A 61 18.29 -4.26 1.45
N TYR A 62 19.24 -5.17 1.25
CA TYR A 62 20.40 -5.32 2.13
C TYR A 62 21.56 -6.01 1.40
N GLU A 63 22.76 -5.89 1.98
CA GLU A 63 23.93 -6.61 1.51
C GLU A 63 23.75 -8.13 1.77
N ARG A 64 23.58 -8.89 0.69
CA ARG A 64 23.15 -10.31 0.73
C ARG A 64 23.98 -11.19 1.67
N ASN A 65 25.27 -10.92 1.77
CA ASN A 65 26.20 -11.75 2.54
C ASN A 65 26.39 -11.28 3.99
N GLN A 66 25.78 -10.16 4.38
CA GLN A 66 25.93 -9.58 5.72
C GLN A 66 24.65 -9.66 6.54
N TYR A 67 23.50 -9.60 5.89
CA TYR A 67 22.21 -9.53 6.56
C TYR A 67 21.22 -10.52 5.97
N ASN A 68 20.12 -10.75 6.70
CA ASN A 68 19.01 -11.58 6.29
C ASN A 68 17.70 -10.99 6.82
N VAL A 69 16.59 -11.66 6.52
CA VAL A 69 15.26 -11.33 7.05
C VAL A 69 14.69 -12.61 7.63
N ILE A 70 14.32 -12.56 8.91
CA ILE A 70 13.71 -13.68 9.63
C ILE A 70 12.44 -13.14 10.28
N GLU A 71 11.30 -13.76 9.95
CA GLU A 71 10.04 -13.52 10.63
C GLU A 71 10.05 -14.21 11.99
N VAL A 72 9.64 -13.50 13.02
CA VAL A 72 9.65 -13.98 14.40
C VAL A 72 8.33 -13.65 15.11
N ASN A 73 8.03 -14.38 16.18
CA ASN A 73 6.91 -14.06 17.07
C ASN A 73 7.29 -12.92 18.03
N GLU A 74 6.27 -12.28 18.62
CA GLU A 74 6.45 -11.18 19.58
C GLU A 74 7.39 -11.52 20.73
N THR A 75 7.28 -12.72 21.32
CA THR A 75 8.15 -13.15 22.42
C THR A 75 9.61 -13.35 22.02
N SER A 76 9.88 -13.52 20.73
CA SER A 76 11.23 -13.70 20.18
C SER A 76 11.79 -12.38 19.61
N TYR A 77 10.97 -11.33 19.54
CA TYR A 77 11.37 -10.00 19.14
C TYR A 77 11.81 -9.21 20.38
N ILE A 78 13.13 -9.12 20.57
CA ILE A 78 13.81 -8.50 21.73
C ILE A 78 14.57 -7.25 21.34
#